data_AF-A0A1H4GE53-F1
#
_entry.id   AF-A0A1H4GE53-F1
#
_cell.length_a   1.000
_cell.length_b   1.000
_cell.length_c   1.000
_cell.angle_alpha   90.00
_cell.angle_beta   90.00
_cell.angle_gamma   90.00
#
_symmetry.space_group_name_H-M   'P 1'
#
loop_
_entity.id
_entity.type
_entity.pdbx_description
1 polymer ?
#
loop_
_entity_poly.entity_id
_entity_poly.type
_entity_poly.pdbx_seq_one_letter_code
_entity_poly.pdbx_strand_id
1 'polypeptide(L)'
;MLMKAMALAALLASAGAAQAFNDPTWPCESRKVAHLSMAQMWAGAIPEDMSAWRDDAAVAAAAARIAQRRTSMDEVAEIIDALADATPEDALEARLTQLFAGVFALIDRERARVVDGITRYNASQQALSSRIDAMQVELARLEKEAAPDDFDALDRIDEMRDSVAWEVRIFNERRQSLQYVCESPVILEQRAFAVSRLVKARIDGV
;
A
#
# COMPACT_ATOMS: atom_id res chain seq x y z
N MET A 1 9.21 3.82 67.11
CA MET A 1 9.45 4.63 65.89
C MET A 1 9.81 3.66 64.77
N LEU A 2 8.82 3.28 63.95
CA LEU A 2 8.97 2.30 62.87
C LEU A 2 9.50 3.01 61.61
N MET A 3 10.70 2.65 61.17
CA MET A 3 11.25 3.03 59.86
C MET A 3 10.67 2.09 58.80
N LYS A 4 9.66 2.55 58.05
CA LYS A 4 9.17 1.87 56.84
C LYS A 4 10.12 2.20 55.68
N ALA A 5 10.98 1.26 55.31
CA ALA A 5 11.73 1.33 54.06
C ALA A 5 10.76 1.13 52.89
N MET A 6 10.53 2.20 52.12
CA MET A 6 9.67 2.21 50.95
C MET A 6 10.50 1.67 49.77
N ALA A 7 10.25 0.42 49.37
CA ALA A 7 10.88 -0.19 48.20
C ALA A 7 10.29 0.43 46.93
N LEU A 8 11.08 1.26 46.24
CA LEU A 8 10.75 1.81 44.94
C LEU A 8 11.03 0.74 43.86
N ALA A 9 10.00 0.01 43.45
CA ALA A 9 10.09 -0.93 42.34
C ALA A 9 10.22 -0.14 41.02
N ALA A 10 11.42 -0.12 40.45
CA ALA A 10 11.66 0.42 39.12
C ALA A 10 10.96 -0.47 38.08
N LEU A 11 9.83 0.02 37.56
CA LEU A 11 9.22 -0.49 36.34
C LEU A 11 10.16 -0.17 35.18
N LEU A 12 11.05 -1.12 34.86
CA LEU A 12 11.74 -1.15 33.58
C LEU A 12 10.67 -1.31 32.50
N ALA A 13 10.31 -0.20 31.86
CA ALA A 13 9.61 -0.22 30.59
C ALA A 13 10.51 -0.95 29.60
N SER A 14 10.18 -2.20 29.31
CA SER A 14 10.73 -2.91 28.15
C SER A 14 10.28 -2.13 26.92
N ALA A 15 11.17 -1.29 26.39
CA ALA A 15 11.08 -0.86 25.01
C ALA A 15 11.09 -2.14 24.18
N GLY A 16 9.90 -2.60 23.77
CA GLY A 16 9.77 -3.76 22.91
C GLY A 16 10.65 -3.50 21.69
N ALA A 17 11.69 -4.31 21.52
CA ALA A 17 12.47 -4.31 20.30
C ALA A 17 11.47 -4.49 19.16
N ALA A 18 11.25 -3.43 18.37
CA ALA A 18 10.55 -3.57 17.11
C ALA A 18 11.36 -4.58 16.31
N GLN A 19 10.88 -5.82 16.24
CA GLN A 19 11.46 -6.82 15.35
C GLN A 19 11.43 -6.20 13.96
N ALA A 20 12.60 -5.80 13.47
CA ALA A 20 12.78 -5.39 12.10
C ALA A 20 12.47 -6.63 11.27
N PHE A 21 11.21 -6.76 10.85
CA PHE A 21 10.83 -7.70 9.83
C PHE A 21 11.43 -7.18 8.53
N ASN A 22 12.70 -7.56 8.32
CA ASN A 22 13.53 -7.06 7.25
C ASN A 22 13.21 -7.91 6.01
N ASP A 23 12.07 -7.65 5.37
CA ASP A 23 11.76 -8.22 4.06
C ASP A 23 12.60 -7.47 3.01
N PRO A 24 13.70 -8.06 2.49
CA PRO A 24 14.57 -7.37 1.53
C PRO A 24 13.86 -7.09 0.19
N THR A 25 12.70 -7.72 -0.03
CA THR A 25 11.88 -7.51 -1.23
C THR A 25 10.93 -6.33 -1.10
N TRP A 26 10.83 -5.72 0.08
CA TRP A 26 9.93 -4.59 0.35
C TRP A 26 10.70 -3.26 0.42
N PRO A 27 10.45 -2.32 -0.51
CA PRO A 27 11.25 -1.09 -0.62
C PRO A 27 10.69 0.11 0.16
N CYS A 28 9.50 0.00 0.78
CA CYS A 28 8.83 1.12 1.46
C CYS A 28 9.20 1.20 2.94
N GLU A 29 9.19 2.41 3.52
CA GLU A 29 9.46 2.64 4.94
C GLU A 29 8.41 1.97 5.85
N SER A 30 7.13 2.01 5.46
CA SER A 30 6.06 1.31 6.17
C SER A 30 6.24 -0.21 6.08
N ARG A 31 5.86 -0.96 7.12
CA ARG A 31 5.87 -2.42 7.08
C ARG A 31 4.98 -2.97 5.96
N LYS A 32 5.43 -4.06 5.33
CA LYS A 32 4.64 -4.82 4.36
C LYS A 32 3.49 -5.53 5.08
N VAL A 33 2.28 -5.04 4.85
CA VAL A 33 1.03 -5.69 5.26
C VAL A 33 0.25 -5.93 4.00
N ALA A 34 -0.07 -7.18 3.64
CA ALA A 34 -0.78 -7.48 2.39
C ALA A 34 -2.28 -7.19 2.51
N HIS A 35 -2.88 -7.64 3.61
CA HIS A 35 -4.32 -7.55 3.87
C HIS A 35 -4.60 -6.69 5.10
N LEU A 36 -5.61 -5.85 4.97
CA LEU A 36 -6.20 -5.10 6.06
C LEU A 36 -7.07 -6.01 6.92
N SER A 37 -7.43 -5.52 8.11
CA SER A 37 -8.42 -6.16 8.98
C SER A 37 -9.63 -5.26 9.12
N MET A 38 -10.81 -5.76 8.75
CA MET A 38 -12.06 -5.03 8.97
C MET A 38 -12.27 -4.75 10.47
N ALA A 39 -11.87 -5.69 11.34
CA ALA A 39 -11.98 -5.54 12.80
C ALA A 39 -11.13 -4.39 13.36
N GLN A 40 -10.11 -3.93 12.64
CA GLN A 40 -9.33 -2.74 13.03
C GLN A 40 -9.96 -1.42 12.54
N MET A 41 -10.90 -1.49 11.60
CA MET A 41 -11.48 -0.33 10.91
C MET A 41 -12.95 -0.08 11.23
N TRP A 42 -13.67 -1.14 11.61
CA TRP A 42 -15.11 -1.14 11.87
C TRP A 42 -15.38 -1.10 13.36
N ALA A 43 -16.24 -0.17 13.79
CA ALA A 43 -16.65 -0.02 15.19
C ALA A 43 -17.98 -0.73 15.52
N GLY A 44 -18.58 -1.45 14.57
CA GLY A 44 -19.80 -2.24 14.78
C GLY A 44 -19.51 -3.75 14.79
N ALA A 45 -20.58 -4.54 14.85
CA ALA A 45 -20.47 -6.00 14.72
C ALA A 45 -19.93 -6.37 13.32
N ILE A 46 -19.03 -7.34 13.25
CA ILE A 46 -18.55 -7.89 11.98
C ILE A 46 -19.58 -8.91 11.49
N PRO A 47 -20.01 -8.86 10.22
CA PRO A 47 -20.91 -9.86 9.67
C PRO A 47 -20.34 -11.27 9.76
N GLU A 48 -21.19 -12.25 10.05
CA GLU A 48 -20.81 -13.67 10.00
C GLU A 48 -20.39 -14.06 8.58
N ASP A 49 -21.16 -13.61 7.57
CA ASP A 49 -20.81 -13.76 6.16
C ASP A 49 -20.36 -12.43 5.55
N MET A 50 -19.05 -12.34 5.33
CA MET A 50 -18.36 -11.22 4.69
C MET A 50 -18.60 -11.11 3.17
N SER A 51 -19.37 -12.03 2.58
CA SER A 51 -19.66 -12.09 1.15
C SER A 51 -21.14 -11.84 0.80
N ALA A 52 -22.03 -11.86 1.79
CA ALA A 52 -23.48 -11.69 1.61
C ALA A 52 -23.87 -10.34 0.97
N TRP A 53 -23.02 -9.31 1.05
CA TRP A 53 -23.19 -8.04 0.32
C TRP A 53 -23.34 -8.20 -1.19
N ARG A 54 -22.89 -9.33 -1.76
CA ARG A 54 -23.01 -9.65 -3.19
C ARG A 54 -24.43 -10.03 -3.59
N ASP A 55 -25.22 -10.51 -2.65
CA ASP A 55 -26.57 -11.02 -2.89
C ASP A 55 -27.60 -9.87 -2.98
N ASP A 56 -27.30 -8.73 -2.36
CA ASP A 56 -28.04 -7.48 -2.56
C ASP A 56 -27.41 -6.66 -3.69
N ALA A 57 -28.10 -6.62 -4.84
CA ALA A 57 -27.62 -5.92 -6.03
C ALA A 57 -27.39 -4.41 -5.81
N ALA A 58 -28.20 -3.75 -4.96
CA ALA A 58 -28.03 -2.33 -4.65
C ALA A 58 -26.79 -2.11 -3.78
N VAL A 59 -26.59 -2.96 -2.77
CA VAL A 59 -25.38 -2.94 -1.93
C VAL A 59 -24.13 -3.22 -2.76
N ALA A 60 -24.16 -4.23 -3.64
CA ALA A 60 -23.04 -4.56 -4.51
C ALA A 60 -22.67 -3.43 -5.46
N ALA A 61 -23.67 -2.76 -6.06
CA ALA A 61 -23.45 -1.60 -6.93
C ALA A 61 -22.89 -0.39 -6.15
N ALA A 62 -23.45 -0.09 -4.99
CA ALA A 62 -22.96 0.96 -4.11
C ALA A 62 -21.52 0.70 -3.66
N ALA A 63 -21.21 -0.52 -3.21
CA ALA A 63 -19.86 -0.92 -2.82
C ALA A 63 -18.87 -0.76 -3.98
N ALA A 64 -19.23 -1.22 -5.19
CA ALA A 64 -18.42 -1.08 -6.39
C ALA A 64 -18.18 0.38 -6.79
N ARG A 65 -19.14 1.28 -6.57
CA ARG A 65 -18.98 2.72 -6.83
C ARG A 65 -18.13 3.39 -5.76
N ILE A 66 -18.41 3.14 -4.47
CA ILE A 66 -17.69 3.72 -3.34
C ILE A 66 -16.22 3.28 -3.31
N ALA A 67 -15.91 2.03 -3.66
CA ALA A 67 -14.54 1.54 -3.66
C ALA A 67 -13.63 2.23 -4.69
N GLN A 68 -14.18 2.86 -5.73
CA GLN A 68 -13.40 3.53 -6.75
C GLN A 68 -12.71 4.79 -6.20
N ARG A 69 -11.39 4.89 -6.38
CA ARG A 69 -10.60 6.04 -5.92
C ARG A 69 -11.08 7.40 -6.44
N ARG A 70 -11.67 7.43 -7.64
CA ARG A 70 -12.22 8.63 -8.27
C ARG A 70 -13.53 9.13 -7.65
N THR A 71 -14.21 8.32 -6.85
CA THR A 71 -15.43 8.73 -6.16
C THR A 71 -15.01 9.58 -4.95
N SER A 72 -15.40 10.85 -4.93
CA SER A 72 -15.14 11.77 -3.82
C SER A 72 -15.81 11.31 -2.53
N MET A 73 -15.37 11.80 -1.36
CA MET A 73 -16.02 11.47 -0.09
C MET A 73 -17.44 12.04 0.02
N ASP A 74 -17.72 13.16 -0.63
CA ASP A 74 -19.06 13.75 -0.70
C ASP A 74 -20.01 12.84 -1.50
N GLU A 75 -19.59 12.38 -2.69
CA GLU A 75 -20.36 11.38 -3.46
C GLU A 75 -20.53 10.06 -2.68
N VAL A 76 -19.54 9.66 -1.88
CA VAL A 76 -19.66 8.46 -1.01
C VAL A 76 -20.75 8.66 0.03
N ALA A 77 -20.80 9.83 0.68
CA ALA A 77 -21.84 10.15 1.66
C ALA A 77 -23.24 10.11 1.01
N GLU A 78 -23.40 10.74 -0.16
CA GLU A 78 -24.67 10.72 -0.91
C GLU A 78 -25.13 9.30 -1.26
N ILE A 79 -24.22 8.41 -1.66
CA ILE A 79 -24.54 7.01 -1.96
C ILE A 79 -24.97 6.26 -0.69
N ILE A 80 -24.30 6.50 0.43
CA ILE A 80 -24.64 5.88 1.73
C ILE A 80 -26.02 6.35 2.18
N ASP A 81 -26.30 7.65 2.08
CA ASP A 81 -27.59 8.25 2.45
C ASP A 81 -28.73 7.70 1.59
N ALA A 82 -28.54 7.65 0.27
CA ALA A 82 -29.54 7.09 -0.64
C ALA A 82 -29.84 5.61 -0.34
N LEU A 83 -28.83 4.82 0.01
CA LEU A 83 -29.05 3.43 0.41
C LEU A 83 -29.77 3.33 1.76
N ALA A 84 -29.38 4.17 2.73
CA ALA A 84 -29.99 4.23 4.06
C ALA A 84 -31.47 4.61 3.99
N ASP A 85 -31.81 5.65 3.23
CA ASP A 85 -33.18 6.15 3.08
C ASP A 85 -34.12 5.15 2.38
N ALA A 86 -33.55 4.28 1.54
CA ALA A 86 -34.25 3.17 0.89
C ALA A 86 -34.30 1.90 1.75
N THR A 87 -33.86 1.95 3.02
CA THR A 87 -33.77 0.79 3.91
C THR A 87 -34.70 0.96 5.12
N PRO A 88 -35.54 -0.04 5.44
CA PRO A 88 -36.30 -0.06 6.70
C PRO A 88 -35.39 0.07 7.92
N GLU A 89 -35.86 0.77 8.96
CA GLU A 89 -35.07 1.06 10.17
C GLU A 89 -34.51 -0.20 10.84
N ASP A 90 -35.29 -1.28 10.90
CA ASP A 90 -34.90 -2.56 11.48
C ASP A 90 -33.83 -3.32 10.67
N ALA A 91 -33.67 -2.99 9.38
CA ALA A 91 -32.67 -3.58 8.49
C ALA A 91 -31.45 -2.67 8.25
N LEU A 92 -31.48 -1.42 8.72
CA LEU A 92 -30.52 -0.39 8.38
C LEU A 92 -29.08 -0.77 8.76
N GLU A 93 -28.86 -1.13 10.03
CA GLU A 93 -27.53 -1.47 10.54
C GLU A 93 -26.93 -2.66 9.79
N ALA A 94 -27.70 -3.74 9.62
CA ALA A 94 -27.25 -4.94 8.94
C ALA A 94 -26.88 -4.65 7.47
N ARG A 95 -27.72 -3.90 6.75
CA ARG A 95 -27.51 -3.60 5.33
C ARG A 95 -26.33 -2.65 5.11
N LEU A 96 -26.17 -1.62 5.94
CA LEU A 96 -25.04 -0.69 5.86
C LEU A 96 -23.73 -1.34 6.32
N THR A 97 -23.78 -2.27 7.28
CA THR A 97 -22.61 -3.08 7.64
C THR A 97 -22.17 -3.97 6.47
N GLN A 98 -23.12 -4.59 5.76
CA GLN A 98 -22.82 -5.35 4.54
C GLN A 98 -22.27 -4.45 3.42
N LEU A 99 -22.77 -3.21 3.28
CA LEU A 99 -22.16 -2.23 2.38
C LEU A 99 -20.69 -2.01 2.71
N PHE A 100 -20.36 -1.78 3.98
CA PHE A 100 -18.97 -1.59 4.36
C PHE A 100 -18.13 -2.84 4.16
N ALA A 101 -18.65 -4.05 4.45
CA ALA A 101 -17.96 -5.30 4.17
C ALA A 101 -17.61 -5.44 2.67
N GLY A 102 -18.53 -5.05 1.78
CA GLY A 102 -18.30 -5.01 0.34
C GLY A 102 -17.23 -4.01 -0.08
N VAL A 103 -17.32 -2.76 0.41
CA VAL A 103 -16.30 -1.73 0.13
C VAL A 103 -14.93 -2.17 0.61
N PHE A 104 -14.84 -2.68 1.84
CA PHE A 104 -13.62 -3.18 2.45
C PHE A 104 -13.00 -4.29 1.59
N ALA A 105 -13.78 -5.31 1.20
CA ALA A 105 -13.29 -6.42 0.40
C ALA A 105 -12.75 -5.97 -0.97
N LEU A 106 -13.37 -4.95 -1.59
CA LEU A 106 -12.92 -4.40 -2.87
C LEU A 106 -11.61 -3.61 -2.72
N ILE A 107 -11.52 -2.76 -1.70
CA ILE A 107 -10.33 -1.95 -1.41
C ILE A 107 -9.16 -2.84 -0.97
N ASP A 108 -9.38 -3.80 -0.08
CA ASP A 108 -8.35 -4.72 0.40
C ASP A 108 -7.74 -5.51 -0.75
N ARG A 109 -8.58 -6.00 -1.67
CA ARG A 109 -8.11 -6.70 -2.87
C ARG A 109 -7.30 -5.79 -3.79
N GLU A 110 -7.69 -4.53 -3.97
CA GLU A 110 -6.88 -3.56 -4.73
C GLU A 110 -5.53 -3.32 -4.04
N ARG A 111 -5.55 -3.12 -2.72
CA ARG A 111 -4.36 -2.90 -1.92
C ARG A 111 -3.39 -4.07 -1.99
N ALA A 112 -3.87 -5.31 -1.87
CA ALA A 112 -3.05 -6.51 -2.00
C ALA A 112 -2.33 -6.56 -3.36
N ARG A 113 -3.01 -6.20 -4.46
CA ARG A 113 -2.38 -6.12 -5.80
C ARG A 113 -1.33 -5.02 -5.89
N VAL A 114 -1.56 -3.87 -5.27
CA VAL A 114 -0.58 -2.76 -5.23
C VAL A 114 0.66 -3.19 -4.44
N VAL A 115 0.48 -3.78 -3.26
CA VAL A 115 1.58 -4.31 -2.43
C VAL A 115 2.40 -5.34 -3.20
N ASP A 116 1.75 -6.30 -3.86
CA ASP A 116 2.43 -7.29 -4.69
C ASP A 116 3.16 -6.65 -5.90
N GLY A 117 2.56 -5.64 -6.53
CA GLY A 117 3.18 -4.83 -7.57
C GLY A 117 4.45 -4.11 -7.10
N ILE A 118 4.44 -3.56 -5.89
CA ILE A 118 5.62 -2.91 -5.27
C ILE A 118 6.75 -3.91 -5.06
N THR A 119 6.45 -5.13 -4.59
CA THR A 119 7.48 -6.18 -4.45
C THR A 119 8.09 -6.56 -5.79
N ARG A 120 7.29 -6.75 -6.84
CA ARG A 120 7.83 -6.99 -8.20
C ARG A 120 8.64 -5.82 -8.73
N TYR A 121 8.19 -4.60 -8.47
CA TYR A 121 8.90 -3.39 -8.85
C TYR A 121 10.30 -3.35 -8.23
N ASN A 122 10.41 -3.61 -6.92
CA ASN A 122 11.70 -3.67 -6.23
C ASN A 122 12.62 -4.75 -6.81
N ALA A 123 12.10 -5.95 -7.08
CA ALA A 123 12.88 -7.00 -7.74
C ALA A 123 13.41 -6.55 -9.12
N SER A 124 12.60 -5.82 -9.89
CA SER A 124 13.03 -5.25 -11.18
C SER A 124 14.09 -4.15 -11.02
N GLN A 125 14.04 -3.36 -9.94
CA GLN A 125 15.05 -2.34 -9.62
C GLN A 125 16.39 -2.98 -9.24
N GLN A 126 16.36 -4.07 -8.47
CA GLN A 126 17.57 -4.83 -8.13
C GLN A 126 18.20 -5.44 -9.40
N ALA A 127 17.39 -6.05 -10.26
CA ALA A 127 17.87 -6.61 -11.52
C ALA A 127 18.47 -5.55 -12.46
N LEU A 128 17.86 -4.35 -12.52
CA LEU A 128 18.40 -3.22 -13.28
C LEU A 128 19.73 -2.73 -12.69
N SER A 129 19.83 -2.61 -11.36
CA SER A 129 21.08 -2.23 -10.68
C SER A 129 22.20 -3.20 -11.02
N SER A 130 21.97 -4.51 -10.88
CA SER A 130 22.99 -5.53 -11.20
C SER A 130 23.41 -5.50 -12.67
N ARG A 131 22.50 -5.15 -13.59
CA ARG A 131 22.83 -4.97 -15.00
C ARG A 131 23.72 -3.75 -15.20
N ILE A 132 23.38 -2.62 -14.60
CA ILE A 132 24.21 -1.40 -14.65
C ILE A 132 25.62 -1.69 -14.14
N ASP A 133 25.74 -2.39 -13.01
CA ASP A 133 27.04 -2.77 -12.44
C ASP A 133 27.85 -3.63 -13.43
N ALA A 134 27.22 -4.64 -14.05
CA ALA A 134 27.87 -5.47 -15.06
C ALA A 134 28.29 -4.68 -16.31
N MET A 135 27.45 -3.75 -16.76
CA MET A 135 27.77 -2.89 -17.90
C MET A 135 28.94 -1.95 -17.59
N GLN A 136 29.02 -1.41 -16.37
CA GLN A 136 30.13 -0.55 -15.96
C GLN A 136 31.46 -1.32 -15.88
N VAL A 137 31.43 -2.57 -15.39
CA VAL A 137 32.61 -3.45 -15.39
C VAL A 137 33.09 -3.72 -16.81
N GLU A 138 32.17 -4.04 -17.72
CA GLU A 138 32.49 -4.31 -19.12
C GLU A 138 33.03 -3.05 -19.83
N LEU A 139 32.41 -1.89 -19.60
CA LEU A 139 32.89 -0.62 -20.12
C LEU A 139 34.33 -0.34 -19.67
N ALA A 140 34.62 -0.49 -18.38
CA ALA A 140 35.97 -0.29 -17.85
C ALA A 140 37.00 -1.28 -18.44
N ARG A 141 36.56 -2.51 -18.77
CA ARG A 141 37.39 -3.50 -19.46
C ARG A 141 37.72 -3.04 -20.88
N LEU A 142 36.71 -2.63 -21.65
CA LEU A 142 36.88 -2.13 -23.02
C LEU A 142 37.79 -0.90 -23.06
N GLU A 143 37.58 0.06 -22.15
CA GLU A 143 38.40 1.27 -22.03
C GLU A 143 39.88 0.96 -21.74
N LYS A 144 40.16 -0.11 -20.97
CA LYS A 144 41.52 -0.53 -20.65
C LYS A 144 42.21 -1.24 -21.83
N GLU A 145 41.46 -1.96 -22.64
CA GLU A 145 41.99 -2.76 -23.75
C GLU A 145 42.12 -1.97 -25.06
N ALA A 146 41.39 -0.86 -25.21
CA ALA A 146 41.38 -0.07 -26.44
C ALA A 146 42.74 0.56 -26.76
N ALA A 147 43.17 0.38 -28.01
CA ALA A 147 44.32 1.10 -28.55
C ALA A 147 43.88 2.50 -29.04
N PRO A 148 44.71 3.55 -28.88
CA PRO A 148 44.35 4.91 -29.27
C PRO A 148 44.05 5.10 -30.76
N ASP A 149 44.50 4.19 -31.62
CA ASP A 149 44.34 4.18 -33.08
C ASP A 149 43.27 3.20 -33.58
N ASP A 150 42.63 2.44 -32.70
CA ASP A 150 41.49 1.57 -33.02
C ASP A 150 40.18 2.36 -32.89
N PHE A 151 39.86 3.14 -33.94
CA PHE A 151 38.66 3.98 -33.98
C PHE A 151 37.36 3.16 -33.84
N ASP A 152 37.29 1.95 -34.38
CA ASP A 152 36.12 1.08 -34.24
C ASP A 152 35.90 0.65 -32.78
N ALA A 153 36.98 0.41 -32.02
CA ALA A 153 36.88 0.13 -30.58
C ALA A 153 36.44 1.35 -29.78
N LEU A 154 36.92 2.54 -30.14
CA LEU A 154 36.53 3.80 -29.50
C LEU A 154 35.03 4.10 -29.72
N ASP A 155 34.52 3.90 -30.93
CA ASP A 155 33.09 4.08 -31.22
C ASP A 155 32.21 3.12 -30.40
N ARG A 156 32.61 1.84 -30.27
CA ARG A 156 31.90 0.87 -29.41
C ARG A 156 31.90 1.26 -27.93
N ILE A 157 32.99 1.85 -27.45
CA ILE A 157 33.09 2.35 -26.07
C ILE A 157 32.11 3.50 -25.85
N ASP A 158 32.01 4.43 -26.80
CA ASP A 158 31.10 5.57 -26.68
C ASP A 158 29.62 5.12 -26.72
N GLU A 159 29.26 4.18 -27.59
CA GLU A 159 27.92 3.57 -27.59
C GLU A 159 27.59 2.87 -26.25
N MET A 160 28.57 2.19 -25.66
CA MET A 160 28.43 1.54 -24.37
C MET A 160 28.28 2.56 -23.23
N ARG A 161 29.03 3.67 -23.27
CA ARG A 161 28.89 4.79 -22.32
C ARG A 161 27.48 5.38 -22.35
N ASP A 162 26.96 5.64 -23.55
CA ASP A 162 25.61 6.16 -23.73
C ASP A 162 24.55 5.18 -23.19
N SER A 163 24.75 3.89 -23.43
CA SER A 163 23.87 2.82 -22.92
C SER A 163 23.87 2.76 -21.38
N VAL A 164 25.05 2.83 -20.74
CA VAL A 164 25.17 2.91 -19.28
C VAL A 164 24.48 4.16 -18.74
N ALA A 165 24.74 5.32 -19.34
CA ALA A 165 24.15 6.59 -18.92
C ALA A 165 22.60 6.56 -19.03
N TRP A 166 22.07 5.91 -20.06
CA TRP A 166 20.64 5.69 -20.24
C TRP A 166 20.03 4.83 -19.13
N GLU A 167 20.61 3.67 -18.84
CA GLU A 167 20.11 2.77 -17.79
C GLU A 167 20.20 3.42 -16.39
N VAL A 168 21.28 4.15 -16.11
CA VAL A 168 21.44 4.92 -14.85
C VAL A 168 20.35 5.99 -14.70
N ARG A 169 19.99 6.68 -15.80
CA ARG A 169 18.89 7.65 -15.79
C ARG A 169 17.57 6.99 -15.44
N ILE A 170 17.22 5.89 -16.14
CA ILE A 170 16.01 5.12 -15.87
C ILE A 170 15.97 4.66 -14.41
N PHE A 171 17.08 4.13 -13.89
CA PHE A 171 17.17 3.69 -12.50
C PHE A 171 16.87 4.83 -11.52
N ASN A 172 17.45 6.01 -11.74
CA ASN A 172 17.23 7.16 -10.86
C ASN A 172 15.79 7.70 -10.93
N GLU A 173 15.21 7.81 -12.12
CA GLU A 173 13.81 8.24 -12.30
C GLU A 173 12.84 7.28 -11.59
N ARG A 174 13.09 5.98 -11.72
CA ARG A 174 12.32 4.93 -11.05
C ARG A 174 12.48 4.96 -9.53
N ARG A 175 13.69 5.18 -9.04
CA ARG A 175 13.96 5.32 -7.60
C ARG A 175 13.26 6.56 -7.03
N GLN A 176 13.23 7.67 -7.74
CA GLN A 176 12.52 8.87 -7.32
C GLN A 176 11.00 8.64 -7.27
N SER A 177 10.46 7.91 -8.24
CA SER A 177 9.03 7.61 -8.31
C SER A 177 8.54 6.65 -7.21
N LEU A 178 9.45 5.88 -6.60
CA LEU A 178 9.12 4.87 -5.59
C LEU A 178 8.34 5.46 -4.40
N GLN A 179 8.65 6.69 -3.97
CA GLN A 179 7.97 7.35 -2.87
C GLN A 179 6.44 7.40 -3.10
N TYR A 180 6.02 7.89 -4.27
CA TYR A 180 4.60 8.00 -4.63
C TYR A 180 3.91 6.63 -4.72
N VAL A 181 4.65 5.61 -5.17
CA VAL A 181 4.13 4.24 -5.22
C VAL A 181 3.91 3.72 -3.80
N CYS A 182 4.83 3.97 -2.88
CA CYS A 182 4.73 3.57 -1.48
C CYS A 182 3.60 4.25 -0.69
N GLU A 183 3.12 5.42 -1.14
CA GLU A 183 1.95 6.08 -0.55
C GLU A 183 0.62 5.43 -0.96
N SER A 184 0.59 4.71 -2.09
CA SER A 184 -0.65 4.16 -2.65
C SER A 184 -1.39 3.19 -1.71
N PRO A 185 -0.72 2.24 -1.01
CA PRO A 185 -1.38 1.39 -0.01
C PRO A 185 -2.00 2.18 1.15
N VAL A 186 -1.35 3.26 1.58
CA VAL A 186 -1.80 4.11 2.69
C VAL A 186 -3.06 4.87 2.30
N ILE A 187 -3.11 5.42 1.09
CA ILE A 187 -4.30 6.14 0.57
C ILE A 187 -5.52 5.21 0.51
N LEU A 188 -5.33 3.96 0.08
CA LEU A 188 -6.42 2.96 0.05
C LEU A 188 -6.93 2.64 1.46
N GLU A 189 -6.02 2.49 2.42
CA GLU A 189 -6.36 2.25 3.83
C GLU A 189 -7.13 3.43 4.45
N GLN A 190 -6.64 4.65 4.24
CA GLN A 190 -7.30 5.88 4.69
C GLN A 190 -8.72 6.00 4.10
N ARG A 191 -8.89 5.67 2.83
CA ARG A 191 -10.21 5.64 2.18
C ARG A 191 -11.14 4.64 2.85
N ALA A 192 -10.69 3.41 3.11
CA ALA A 192 -11.51 2.41 3.78
C ALA A 192 -11.96 2.88 5.17
N PHE A 193 -11.06 3.50 5.93
CA PHE A 193 -11.37 4.07 7.24
C PHE A 193 -12.32 5.28 7.17
N ALA A 194 -12.17 6.14 6.15
CA ALA A 194 -13.10 7.24 5.95
C ALA A 194 -14.52 6.74 5.65
N VAL A 195 -14.64 5.75 4.77
CA VAL A 195 -15.93 5.11 4.46
C VAL A 195 -16.52 4.45 5.70
N SER A 196 -15.72 3.73 6.49
CA SER A 196 -16.21 3.05 7.70
C SER A 196 -16.85 4.05 8.68
N ARG A 197 -16.25 5.23 8.85
CA ARG A 197 -16.82 6.28 9.69
C ARG A 197 -18.12 6.87 9.13
N LEU A 198 -18.21 7.10 7.81
CA LEU A 198 -19.44 7.61 7.20
C LEU A 198 -20.61 6.62 7.34
N VAL A 199 -20.36 5.33 7.08
CA VAL A 199 -21.35 4.27 7.27
C VAL A 199 -21.78 4.22 8.74
N LYS A 200 -20.84 4.27 9.68
CA LYS A 200 -21.16 4.22 11.12
C LYS A 200 -21.95 5.45 11.58
N ALA A 201 -21.57 6.65 11.14
CA ALA A 201 -22.29 7.88 11.45
C ALA A 201 -23.75 7.79 10.98
N ARG A 202 -23.96 7.27 9.76
CA ARG A 202 -25.32 7.09 9.23
C ARG A 202 -26.16 6.08 10.00
N ILE A 203 -25.55 5.00 10.51
CA ILE A 203 -26.20 4.02 11.41
C ILE A 203 -26.57 4.67 12.74
N ASP A 204 -25.70 5.51 13.28
CA ASP A 204 -25.89 6.18 14.57
C ASP A 204 -26.86 7.39 14.50
N GLY A 205 -27.24 7.81 13.30
CA GLY A 205 -28.11 8.95 13.05
C GLY A 205 -27.46 10.31 13.31
N VAL A 206 -26.14 10.42 13.08
CA VAL A 206 -25.32 11.62 13.32
C VAL A 206 -24.73 12.18 12.03
#